data_AF-A0A6L9IJD5-F1
#
_entry.id   AF-A0A6L9IJD5-F1
#
_cell.length_a   1.000
_cell.length_b   1.000
_cell.length_c   1.000
_cell.angle_alpha   90.00
_cell.angle_beta   90.00
_cell.angle_gamma   90.00
#
_symmetry.space_group_name_H-M   'P 1'
#
loop_
_entity.id
_entity.type
_entity.pdbx_description
1 polymer ?
#
loop_
_entity_poly.entity_id
_entity_poly.type
_entity_poly.pdbx_seq_one_letter_code
_entity_poly.pdbx_strand_id
1 'polypeptide(L)'
;MSHSSNLRPNNRRLDHPTTGTLVLIMALALVFYSLPWVVTASASLNLGAYDLAEWASLHPAVRASTPPLLVTFVLRLPLVCIAVIGAFGTPITRRWLALLIVGGISVALLPPELLPTTGNPNSQQQFALALTALVVGAVGVSGIGGRGRGGLAALGALIGAAASLIGLALGTDLMRGFDLPTAVGGGGVALAGLFGLIGVRFARGALRRSSVVDQTG
;
A
#
# COMPACT_ATOMS: atom_id res chain seq x y z
N MET A 1 -19.99 51.85 25.60
CA MET A 1 -19.26 51.30 24.43
C MET A 1 -18.36 50.18 24.93
N SER A 2 -18.82 48.93 24.83
CA SER A 2 -18.08 47.74 25.26
C SER A 2 -17.77 46.92 24.01
N HIS A 3 -16.51 46.89 23.62
CA HIS A 3 -16.01 46.22 22.44
C HIS A 3 -15.68 44.77 22.80
N SER A 4 -16.67 43.88 22.75
CA SER A 4 -16.46 42.45 22.95
C SER A 4 -15.83 41.86 21.67
N SER A 5 -14.50 41.83 21.64
CA SER A 5 -13.73 41.13 20.61
C SER A 5 -14.02 39.64 20.68
N ASN A 6 -14.88 39.17 19.77
CA ASN A 6 -15.17 37.76 19.50
C ASN A 6 -13.91 37.05 18.97
N LEU A 7 -13.01 36.66 19.87
CA LEU A 7 -11.95 35.70 19.59
C LEU A 7 -12.59 34.31 19.43
N ARG A 8 -13.08 34.00 18.22
CA ARG A 8 -13.42 32.63 17.87
C ARG A 8 -12.12 31.83 17.86
N PRO A 9 -11.92 30.85 18.75
CA PRO A 9 -10.73 30.03 18.73
C PRO A 9 -10.65 29.33 17.38
N ASN A 10 -9.58 29.61 16.65
CA ASN A 10 -9.30 29.06 15.33
C ASN A 10 -8.87 27.59 15.48
N ASN A 11 -9.79 26.73 15.93
CA ASN A 11 -9.58 25.31 16.22
C ASN A 11 -9.58 24.42 14.96
N ARG A 12 -9.41 25.00 13.76
CA ARG A 12 -9.45 24.26 12.48
C ARG A 12 -8.12 23.63 12.06
N ARG A 13 -7.12 23.51 12.94
CA ARG A 13 -5.96 22.62 12.69
C ARG A 13 -6.28 21.19 13.12
N LEU A 14 -7.31 20.60 12.54
CA LEU A 14 -7.65 19.20 12.77
C LEU A 14 -6.68 18.29 11.99
N ASP A 15 -5.68 17.78 12.71
CA ASP A 15 -5.11 16.42 12.68
C ASP A 15 -4.74 15.75 11.35
N HIS A 16 -4.58 16.48 10.24
CA HIS A 16 -3.93 15.91 9.07
C HIS A 16 -2.47 15.59 9.44
N PRO A 17 -1.95 14.38 9.14
CA PRO A 17 -0.53 14.14 9.27
C PRO A 17 0.20 15.25 8.52
N THR A 18 1.21 15.84 9.17
CA THR A 18 2.06 16.78 8.45
C THR A 18 2.56 16.08 7.20
N THR A 19 2.64 16.78 6.08
CA THR A 19 3.07 16.13 4.83
C THR A 19 4.42 15.45 5.01
N GLY A 20 5.32 16.01 5.83
CA GLY A 20 6.59 15.37 6.19
C GLY A 20 6.40 13.99 6.83
N THR A 21 5.48 13.85 7.79
CA THR A 21 5.15 12.54 8.39
C THR A 21 4.63 11.55 7.35
N LEU A 22 3.76 11.97 6.44
CA LEU A 22 3.22 11.07 5.41
C LEU A 22 4.31 10.63 4.42
N VAL A 23 5.16 11.55 3.97
CA VAL A 23 6.30 11.23 3.10
C VAL A 23 7.24 10.23 3.77
N LEU A 24 7.58 10.47 5.04
CA LEU A 24 8.44 9.57 5.80
C LEU A 24 7.83 8.18 5.91
N ILE A 25 6.53 8.09 6.21
CA ILE A 25 5.81 6.82 6.28
C ILE A 25 5.82 6.10 4.92
N MET A 26 5.60 6.81 3.81
CA MET A 26 5.63 6.19 2.47
C MET A 26 7.04 5.73 2.09
N ALA A 27 8.07 6.51 2.42
CA ALA A 27 9.45 6.11 2.22
C ALA A 27 9.80 4.86 3.03
N LEU A 28 9.42 4.82 4.32
CA LEU A 28 9.60 3.64 5.17
C LEU A 28 8.83 2.42 4.63
N ALA A 29 7.63 2.62 4.10
CA ALA A 29 6.85 1.53 3.50
C ALA A 29 7.57 0.92 2.29
N LEU A 30 8.14 1.74 1.41
CA LEU A 30 8.94 1.26 0.27
C LEU A 30 10.22 0.56 0.74
N VAL A 31 10.91 1.10 1.77
CA VAL A 31 12.07 0.44 2.36
C VAL A 31 11.71 -0.94 2.90
N PHE A 32 10.67 -1.05 3.74
CA PHE A 32 10.24 -2.33 4.31
C PHE A 32 9.72 -3.32 3.25
N TYR A 33 9.12 -2.82 2.17
CA TYR A 33 8.75 -3.63 1.02
C TYR A 33 9.97 -4.22 0.30
N SER A 34 11.05 -3.46 0.19
CA SER A 34 12.32 -3.89 -0.42
C SER A 34 13.24 -4.69 0.49
N LEU A 35 13.06 -4.61 1.83
CA LEU A 35 13.81 -5.43 2.77
C LEU A 35 13.47 -6.92 2.60
N PRO A 36 14.30 -7.85 3.10
CA PRO A 36 14.04 -9.28 2.99
C PRO A 36 12.74 -9.68 3.70
N TRP A 37 11.86 -10.37 2.99
CA TRP A 37 10.66 -10.99 3.54
C TRP A 37 10.90 -12.44 3.91
N VAL A 38 11.69 -13.15 3.08
CA VAL A 38 12.14 -14.50 3.36
C VAL A 38 13.66 -14.53 3.21
N VAL A 39 14.33 -15.06 4.22
CA VAL A 39 15.78 -15.25 4.25
C VAL A 39 16.06 -16.74 4.08
N THR A 40 17.00 -17.09 3.21
CA THR A 40 17.43 -18.48 3.03
C THR A 40 18.92 -18.61 3.26
N ALA A 41 19.36 -19.71 3.88
CA ALA A 41 20.78 -19.92 4.20
C ALA A 41 21.62 -20.26 2.95
N SER A 42 20.98 -20.83 1.93
CA SER A 42 21.61 -21.43 0.75
C SER A 42 21.59 -20.53 -0.49
N ALA A 43 20.92 -19.37 -0.45
CA ALA A 43 20.93 -18.43 -1.55
C ALA A 43 21.55 -17.10 -1.12
N SER A 44 22.43 -16.54 -1.96
CA SER A 44 22.81 -15.12 -1.89
C SER A 44 21.63 -14.16 -2.13
N LEU A 45 20.43 -14.70 -2.37
CA LEU A 45 19.18 -14.00 -2.62
C LEU A 45 18.40 -13.85 -1.32
N ASN A 46 18.57 -12.71 -0.69
CA ASN A 46 17.57 -12.22 0.26
C ASN A 46 16.43 -11.61 -0.54
N LEU A 47 15.27 -12.27 -0.58
CA LEU A 47 14.17 -11.87 -1.45
C LEU A 47 13.28 -10.84 -0.74
N GLY A 48 13.23 -9.63 -1.29
CA GLY A 48 12.17 -8.67 -0.98
C GLY A 48 10.83 -9.13 -1.56
N ALA A 49 9.74 -8.42 -1.24
CA ALA A 49 8.41 -8.83 -1.71
C ALA A 49 8.31 -8.92 -3.24
N TYR A 50 8.89 -7.95 -3.95
CA TYR A 50 8.85 -7.92 -5.41
C TYR A 50 9.65 -9.06 -6.02
N ASP A 51 10.89 -9.25 -5.56
CA ASP A 51 11.77 -10.33 -6.05
C ASP A 51 11.16 -11.70 -5.77
N LEU A 52 10.56 -11.88 -4.59
CA LEU A 52 9.85 -13.11 -4.23
C LEU A 52 8.63 -13.34 -5.14
N ALA A 53 7.89 -12.28 -5.49
CA ALA A 53 6.76 -12.36 -6.41
C ALA A 53 7.20 -12.74 -7.83
N GLU A 54 8.28 -12.13 -8.32
CA GLU A 54 8.91 -12.42 -9.61
C GLU A 54 9.34 -13.88 -9.67
N TRP A 55 10.11 -14.32 -8.67
CA TRP A 55 10.59 -15.70 -8.55
C TRP A 55 9.43 -16.70 -8.49
N ALA A 56 8.43 -16.44 -7.64
CA ALA A 56 7.24 -17.29 -7.52
C ALA A 56 6.48 -17.41 -8.86
N SER A 57 6.45 -16.34 -9.67
CA SER A 57 5.75 -16.34 -10.95
C SER A 57 6.41 -17.21 -12.03
N LEU A 58 7.68 -17.54 -11.87
CA LEU A 58 8.41 -18.44 -12.78
C LEU A 58 8.14 -19.91 -12.45
N HIS A 59 7.72 -20.23 -11.23
CA HIS A 59 7.61 -21.62 -10.79
C HIS A 59 6.34 -22.31 -11.33
N PRO A 60 6.45 -23.49 -11.99
CA PRO A 60 5.31 -24.19 -12.58
C PRO A 60 4.19 -24.52 -11.58
N ALA A 61 4.55 -24.93 -10.35
CA ALA A 61 3.57 -25.24 -9.31
C ALA A 61 2.70 -24.02 -8.92
N VAL A 62 3.28 -22.81 -8.90
CA VAL A 62 2.55 -21.58 -8.60
C VAL A 62 1.65 -21.19 -9.78
N ARG A 63 2.10 -21.43 -11.01
CA ARG A 63 1.30 -21.22 -12.23
C ARG A 63 0.11 -22.18 -12.33
N ALA A 64 0.26 -23.40 -11.83
CA ALA A 64 -0.80 -24.41 -11.80
C ALA A 64 -1.74 -24.30 -10.58
N SER A 65 -1.48 -23.37 -9.65
CA SER A 65 -2.35 -23.17 -8.49
C SER A 65 -3.74 -22.65 -8.86
N THR A 66 -4.72 -22.86 -7.98
CA THR A 66 -6.09 -22.34 -8.14
C THR A 66 -6.45 -21.48 -6.92
N PRO A 67 -6.55 -20.15 -7.04
CA PRO A 67 -6.37 -19.34 -8.25
C PRO A 67 -4.89 -19.20 -8.68
N PRO A 68 -4.60 -19.11 -9.99
CA PRO A 68 -3.22 -19.07 -10.49
C PRO A 68 -2.50 -17.80 -10.04
N LEU A 69 -1.22 -17.93 -9.70
CA LEU A 69 -0.35 -16.82 -9.31
C LEU A 69 -0.87 -16.02 -8.09
N LEU A 70 -1.60 -16.67 -7.17
CA LEU A 70 -2.10 -16.01 -5.96
C LEU A 70 -0.97 -15.41 -5.11
N VAL A 71 0.11 -16.17 -4.91
CA VAL A 71 1.26 -15.73 -4.11
C VAL A 71 1.87 -14.46 -4.70
N THR A 72 2.09 -14.46 -6.02
CA THR A 72 2.61 -13.31 -6.77
C THR A 72 1.70 -12.09 -6.67
N PHE A 73 0.39 -12.27 -6.81
CA PHE A 73 -0.59 -11.19 -6.64
C PHE A 73 -0.52 -10.54 -5.27
N VAL A 74 -0.60 -11.37 -4.22
CA VAL A 74 -0.64 -10.91 -2.83
C VAL A 74 0.65 -10.20 -2.44
N LEU A 75 1.81 -10.66 -2.93
CA LEU A 75 3.09 -10.02 -2.67
C LEU A 75 3.23 -8.65 -3.34
N ARG A 76 2.59 -8.40 -4.48
CA ARG A 76 2.61 -7.10 -5.18
C ARG A 76 1.54 -6.13 -4.71
N LEU A 77 0.44 -6.64 -4.15
CA LEU A 77 -0.70 -5.84 -3.67
C LEU A 77 -0.30 -4.73 -2.66
N PRO A 78 0.67 -4.91 -1.74
CA PRO A 78 1.16 -3.83 -0.87
C PRO A 78 1.58 -2.56 -1.60
N LEU A 79 2.19 -2.65 -2.79
CA LEU A 79 2.54 -1.46 -3.58
C LEU A 79 1.30 -0.69 -4.00
N VAL A 80 0.25 -1.37 -4.47
CA VAL A 80 -1.03 -0.72 -4.80
C VAL A 80 -1.60 -0.03 -3.57
N CYS A 81 -1.57 -0.67 -2.40
CA CYS A 81 -2.01 -0.08 -1.14
C CYS A 81 -1.22 1.17 -0.75
N ILE A 82 0.10 1.19 -0.96
CA ILE A 82 0.94 2.39 -0.76
C ILE A 82 0.48 3.52 -1.69
N ALA A 83 0.21 3.22 -2.96
CA ALA A 83 -0.31 4.19 -3.93
C ALA A 83 -1.66 4.78 -3.48
N VAL A 84 -2.58 3.93 -3.01
CA VAL A 84 -3.90 4.35 -2.49
C VAL A 84 -3.74 5.25 -1.26
N ILE A 85 -2.91 4.86 -0.28
CA ILE A 85 -2.66 5.67 0.91
C ILE A 85 -2.01 7.01 0.53
N GLY A 86 -1.04 7.01 -0.38
CA GLY A 86 -0.43 8.22 -0.91
C GLY A 86 -1.46 9.15 -1.57
N ALA A 87 -2.33 8.60 -2.42
CA ALA A 87 -3.33 9.35 -3.17
C ALA A 87 -4.41 9.97 -2.27
N PHE A 88 -4.95 9.21 -1.32
CA PHE A 88 -6.05 9.66 -0.46
C PHE A 88 -5.57 10.36 0.82
N GLY A 89 -4.40 9.99 1.33
CA GLY A 89 -3.81 10.56 2.54
C GLY A 89 -3.11 11.90 2.32
N THR A 90 -2.64 12.18 1.10
CA THR A 90 -1.95 13.44 0.78
C THR A 90 -2.96 14.59 0.67
N PRO A 91 -2.67 15.77 1.28
CA PRO A 91 -3.49 16.96 1.12
C PRO A 91 -3.50 17.47 -0.32
N ILE A 92 -4.63 18.07 -0.71
CA ILE A 92 -4.89 18.57 -2.07
C ILE A 92 -3.87 19.64 -2.52
N THR A 93 -3.32 20.39 -1.58
CA THR A 93 -2.28 21.41 -1.82
C THR A 93 -0.95 20.82 -2.26
N ARG A 94 -0.76 19.51 -2.11
CA ARG A 94 0.48 18.79 -2.49
C ARG A 94 0.19 17.61 -3.42
N ARG A 95 -0.80 17.76 -4.29
CA ARG A 95 -1.18 16.75 -5.31
C ARG A 95 -0.01 16.25 -6.15
N TRP A 96 0.97 17.09 -6.46
CA TRP A 96 2.15 16.69 -7.24
C TRP A 96 2.91 15.53 -6.57
N LEU A 97 3.02 15.52 -5.25
CA LEU A 97 3.67 14.45 -4.51
C LEU A 97 2.86 13.16 -4.61
N ALA A 98 1.55 13.26 -4.50
CA ALA A 98 0.67 12.10 -4.67
C ALA A 98 0.74 11.54 -6.10
N LEU A 99 0.84 12.40 -7.12
CA LEU A 99 1.07 12.00 -8.50
C LEU A 99 2.40 11.29 -8.68
N LEU A 100 3.48 11.77 -8.06
CA LEU A 100 4.79 11.10 -8.11
C LEU A 100 4.72 9.70 -7.46
N ILE A 101 4.05 9.57 -6.31
CA ILE A 101 3.90 8.27 -5.63
C ILE A 101 3.08 7.31 -6.50
N VAL A 102 1.90 7.74 -6.97
CA VAL A 102 1.02 6.91 -7.81
C VAL A 102 1.71 6.54 -9.12
N GLY A 103 2.28 7.52 -9.83
CA GLY A 103 2.97 7.29 -11.09
C GLY A 103 4.19 6.39 -10.92
N GLY A 104 5.02 6.63 -9.90
CA GLY A 104 6.19 5.81 -9.61
C GLY A 104 5.83 4.36 -9.31
N ILE A 105 4.79 4.12 -8.50
CA ILE A 105 4.31 2.77 -8.18
C ILE A 105 3.69 2.09 -9.41
N SER A 106 2.89 2.81 -10.21
CA SER A 106 2.31 2.26 -11.43
C SER A 106 3.38 1.86 -12.45
N VAL A 107 4.45 2.65 -12.58
CA VAL A 107 5.61 2.31 -13.41
C VAL A 107 6.37 1.11 -12.85
N ALA A 108 6.60 1.06 -11.54
CA ALA A 108 7.26 -0.08 -10.90
C ALA A 108 6.46 -1.39 -11.02
N LEU A 109 5.14 -1.29 -11.13
CA LEU A 109 4.24 -2.42 -11.37
C LEU A 109 4.04 -2.71 -12.87
N LEU A 110 4.61 -1.95 -13.79
CA LEU A 110 4.38 -2.19 -15.21
C LEU A 110 5.14 -3.46 -15.65
N PRO A 111 4.49 -4.39 -16.37
CA PRO A 111 5.22 -5.53 -16.91
C PRO A 111 6.22 -5.05 -17.98
N PRO A 112 7.35 -5.76 -18.17
CA PRO A 112 8.33 -5.42 -19.20
C PRO A 112 7.72 -5.52 -20.62
N GLU A 113 6.77 -6.43 -20.79
CA GLU A 113 5.91 -6.53 -21.96
C GLU A 113 4.77 -5.50 -21.83
N LEU A 114 4.95 -4.30 -22.39
CA LEU A 114 4.00 -3.18 -22.24
C LEU A 114 2.55 -3.51 -22.67
N LEU A 115 2.37 -4.52 -23.52
CA LEU A 115 1.07 -5.00 -23.97
C LEU A 115 0.91 -6.47 -23.55
N PRO A 116 -0.14 -6.84 -22.79
CA PRO A 116 -0.37 -8.20 -22.33
C PRO A 116 -0.92 -9.12 -23.45
N THR A 117 -0.32 -9.08 -24.63
CA THR A 117 -0.72 -9.83 -25.83
C THR A 117 -0.13 -11.24 -25.89
N THR A 118 0.81 -11.56 -25.01
CA THR A 118 1.59 -12.82 -25.01
C THR A 118 0.91 -13.99 -24.30
N GLY A 119 -0.31 -13.82 -23.78
CA GLY A 119 -1.02 -14.87 -23.04
C GLY A 119 -0.38 -15.25 -21.70
N ASN A 120 0.63 -14.51 -21.24
CA ASN A 120 1.30 -14.74 -19.95
C ASN A 120 0.42 -14.24 -18.78
N PRO A 121 -0.09 -15.11 -17.91
CA PRO A 121 -0.96 -14.70 -16.81
C PRO A 121 -0.26 -13.74 -15.82
N ASN A 122 1.07 -13.84 -15.67
CA ASN A 122 1.83 -12.94 -14.81
C ASN A 122 1.81 -11.50 -15.35
N SER A 123 2.08 -11.31 -16.64
CA SER A 123 2.07 -9.99 -17.29
C SER A 123 0.67 -9.35 -17.20
N GLN A 124 -0.40 -10.14 -17.39
CA GLN A 124 -1.79 -9.67 -17.26
C GLN A 124 -2.12 -9.23 -15.83
N GLN A 125 -1.76 -10.04 -14.84
CA GLN A 125 -2.00 -9.74 -13.42
C GLN A 125 -1.22 -8.49 -12.99
N GLN A 126 0.04 -8.38 -13.40
CA GLN A 126 0.89 -7.24 -13.11
C GLN A 126 0.38 -5.95 -13.77
N PHE A 127 -0.05 -6.02 -15.04
CA PHE A 127 -0.70 -4.90 -15.72
C PHE A 127 -1.99 -4.46 -15.02
N ALA A 128 -2.83 -5.41 -14.59
CA ALA A 128 -4.06 -5.10 -13.86
C ALA A 128 -3.77 -4.39 -12.52
N LEU A 129 -2.74 -4.80 -11.78
CA LEU A 129 -2.31 -4.12 -10.56
C LEU A 129 -1.78 -2.70 -10.85
N ALA A 130 -0.97 -2.53 -11.89
CA ALA A 130 -0.46 -1.21 -12.31
C ALA A 130 -1.60 -0.25 -12.69
N LEU A 131 -2.55 -0.75 -13.48
CA LEU A 131 -3.74 -0.01 -13.89
C LEU A 131 -4.63 0.33 -12.69
N THR A 132 -4.81 -0.62 -11.76
CA THR A 132 -5.57 -0.38 -10.53
C THR A 132 -4.92 0.71 -9.69
N ALA A 133 -3.61 0.66 -9.48
CA ALA A 133 -2.87 1.70 -8.77
C ALA A 133 -3.03 3.06 -9.45
N LEU A 134 -2.97 3.11 -10.78
CA LEU A 134 -3.08 4.34 -11.56
C LEU A 134 -4.49 4.93 -11.48
N VAL A 135 -5.53 4.13 -11.74
CA VAL A 135 -6.93 4.59 -11.78
C VAL A 135 -7.40 4.99 -10.39
N VAL A 136 -7.23 4.12 -9.39
CA VAL A 136 -7.65 4.43 -8.01
C VAL A 136 -6.82 5.58 -7.45
N GLY A 137 -5.52 5.62 -7.76
CA GLY A 137 -4.64 6.72 -7.42
C GLY A 137 -5.07 8.05 -8.06
N ALA A 138 -5.40 8.07 -9.35
CA ALA A 138 -5.88 9.27 -10.05
C ALA A 138 -7.20 9.78 -9.46
N VAL A 139 -8.13 8.89 -9.12
CA VAL A 139 -9.36 9.24 -8.38
C VAL A 139 -8.99 9.86 -7.04
N GLY A 140 -8.05 9.28 -6.30
CA GLY A 140 -7.57 9.83 -5.02
C GLY A 140 -6.91 11.21 -5.17
N VAL A 141 -6.10 11.43 -6.20
CA VAL A 141 -5.45 12.73 -6.45
C VAL A 141 -6.46 13.80 -6.87
N SER A 142 -7.47 13.43 -7.66
CA SER A 142 -8.49 14.35 -8.18
C SER A 142 -9.27 15.06 -7.06
N GLY A 143 -9.36 14.46 -5.87
CA GLY A 143 -10.12 14.99 -4.74
C GLY A 143 -11.59 14.57 -4.73
N ILE A 144 -12.02 13.75 -5.69
CA ILE A 144 -13.34 13.10 -5.67
C ILE A 144 -13.47 12.28 -4.37
N GLY A 145 -14.64 12.38 -3.71
CA GLY A 145 -14.88 11.69 -2.43
C GLY A 145 -14.26 12.38 -1.19
N GLY A 146 -14.10 13.72 -1.22
CA GLY A 146 -13.42 14.53 -0.19
C GLY A 146 -13.75 14.19 1.28
N ARG A 147 -14.99 13.81 1.59
CA ARG A 147 -15.41 13.42 2.95
C ARG A 147 -14.91 12.03 3.38
N GLY A 148 -14.76 11.09 2.45
CA GLY A 148 -14.38 9.69 2.70
C GLY A 148 -12.89 9.38 2.57
N ARG A 149 -12.05 10.37 2.21
CA ARG A 149 -10.61 10.16 1.94
C ARG A 149 -9.87 9.44 3.07
N GLY A 150 -10.15 9.82 4.31
CA GLY A 150 -9.54 9.17 5.48
C GLY A 150 -9.95 7.70 5.62
N GLY A 151 -11.23 7.39 5.37
CA GLY A 151 -11.73 6.01 5.37
C GLY A 151 -11.11 5.16 4.26
N LEU A 152 -10.97 5.71 3.05
CA LEU A 152 -10.33 5.02 1.93
C LEU A 152 -8.83 4.77 2.15
N ALA A 153 -8.11 5.73 2.74
CA ALA A 153 -6.72 5.52 3.15
C ALA A 153 -6.60 4.46 4.26
N ALA A 154 -7.51 4.45 5.24
CA ALA A 154 -7.55 3.44 6.28
C ALA A 154 -7.84 2.04 5.71
N LEU A 155 -8.77 1.94 4.76
CA LEU A 155 -9.08 0.70 4.06
C LEU A 155 -7.88 0.19 3.25
N GLY A 156 -7.22 1.07 2.50
CA GLY A 156 -5.99 0.74 1.78
C GLY A 156 -4.89 0.22 2.72
N ALA A 157 -4.75 0.81 3.90
CA ALA A 157 -3.82 0.34 4.92
C ALA A 157 -4.23 -1.03 5.49
N LEU A 158 -5.50 -1.26 5.79
CA LEU A 158 -5.97 -2.56 6.27
C LEU A 158 -5.72 -3.68 5.25
N ILE A 159 -6.03 -3.43 3.97
CA ILE A 159 -5.77 -4.37 2.88
C ILE A 159 -4.27 -4.60 2.74
N GLY A 160 -3.45 -3.54 2.81
CA GLY A 160 -2.00 -3.65 2.74
C GLY A 160 -1.40 -4.48 3.87
N ALA A 161 -1.89 -4.32 5.10
CA ALA A 161 -1.48 -5.12 6.25
C ALA A 161 -1.83 -6.60 6.05
N ALA A 162 -3.07 -6.90 5.66
CA ALA A 162 -3.51 -8.26 5.37
C ALA A 162 -2.70 -8.88 4.24
N ALA A 163 -2.51 -8.17 3.12
CA ALA A 163 -1.71 -8.62 1.99
C ALA A 163 -0.26 -8.90 2.38
N SER A 164 0.34 -8.08 3.25
CA SER A 164 1.70 -8.29 3.72
C SER A 164 1.83 -9.56 4.57
N LEU A 165 0.90 -9.79 5.49
CA LEU A 165 0.91 -10.99 6.34
C LEU A 165 0.62 -12.27 5.54
N ILE A 166 -0.39 -12.23 4.65
CA ILE A 166 -0.74 -13.37 3.79
C ILE A 166 0.39 -13.66 2.80
N GLY A 167 0.96 -12.63 2.17
CA GLY A 167 2.07 -12.77 1.23
C GLY A 167 3.32 -13.34 1.90
N LEU A 168 3.62 -12.91 3.13
CA LEU A 168 4.72 -13.46 3.92
C LEU A 168 4.50 -14.94 4.26
N ALA A 169 3.28 -15.31 4.69
CA ALA A 169 2.93 -16.69 4.98
C ALA A 169 3.06 -17.57 3.73
N LEU A 170 2.40 -17.19 2.63
CA LEU A 170 2.44 -17.91 1.36
C LEU A 170 3.86 -18.01 0.79
N GLY A 171 4.64 -16.94 0.86
CA GLY A 171 6.02 -16.91 0.40
C GLY A 171 6.93 -17.84 1.22
N THR A 172 6.74 -17.88 2.54
CA THR A 172 7.50 -18.78 3.42
C THR A 172 7.13 -20.24 3.16
N ASP A 173 5.83 -20.54 3.06
CA ASP A 173 5.33 -21.90 2.79
C ASP A 173 5.77 -22.40 1.42
N LEU A 174 5.79 -21.52 0.41
CA LEU A 174 6.32 -21.84 -0.91
C LEU A 174 7.79 -22.27 -0.84
N MET A 175 8.62 -21.51 -0.13
CA MET A 175 10.05 -21.82 -0.01
C MET A 175 10.29 -23.09 0.81
N ARG A 176 9.48 -23.34 1.85
CA ARG A 176 9.50 -24.60 2.61
C ARG A 176 9.08 -25.80 1.76
N GLY A 177 8.13 -25.62 0.84
CA GLY A 177 7.73 -26.66 -0.11
C GLY A 177 8.84 -27.11 -1.07
N PHE A 178 9.93 -26.33 -1.18
CA PHE A 178 11.14 -26.69 -1.91
C PHE A 178 12.28 -27.19 -1.01
N ASP A 179 11.99 -27.51 0.24
CA ASP A 179 12.97 -27.95 1.24
C ASP A 179 14.13 -26.95 1.44
N LEU A 180 13.89 -25.67 1.18
CA LEU A 180 14.88 -24.62 1.41
C LEU A 180 14.86 -24.20 2.89
N PRO A 181 16.02 -24.11 3.57
CA PRO A 181 16.10 -23.60 4.93
C PRO A 181 15.69 -22.13 4.93
N THR A 182 14.57 -21.84 5.57
CA THR A 182 13.89 -20.53 5.49
C THR A 182 13.68 -19.92 6.86
N ALA A 183 13.95 -18.62 6.95
CA ALA A 183 13.62 -17.79 8.09
C ALA A 183 12.76 -16.61 7.64
N VAL A 184 11.86 -16.17 8.52
CA VAL A 184 11.04 -14.99 8.30
C VAL A 184 11.92 -13.74 8.36
N GLY A 185 11.94 -12.97 7.28
CA GLY A 185 12.61 -11.69 7.21
C GLY A 185 11.79 -10.57 7.85
N GLY A 186 12.48 -9.49 8.28
CA GLY A 186 11.84 -8.38 8.98
C GLY A 186 10.96 -7.48 8.08
N GLY A 187 11.16 -7.51 6.76
CA GLY A 187 10.50 -6.58 5.83
C GLY A 187 8.98 -6.68 5.85
N GLY A 188 8.44 -7.88 5.67
CA GLY A 188 6.98 -8.10 5.62
C GLY A 188 6.29 -7.79 6.96
N VAL A 189 6.91 -8.18 8.08
CA VAL A 189 6.38 -7.92 9.43
C VAL A 189 6.39 -6.42 9.73
N ALA A 190 7.49 -5.72 9.43
CA ALA A 190 7.60 -4.29 9.64
C ALA A 190 6.62 -3.51 8.76
N LEU A 191 6.44 -3.92 7.50
CA LEU A 191 5.47 -3.31 6.59
C LEU A 191 4.02 -3.49 7.08
N ALA A 192 3.66 -4.70 7.52
CA ALA A 192 2.34 -4.97 8.09
C ALA A 192 2.06 -4.11 9.33
N GLY A 193 3.05 -4.00 10.24
CA GLY A 193 2.96 -3.13 11.41
C GLY A 193 2.78 -1.66 11.03
N LEU A 194 3.54 -1.18 10.03
CA LEU A 194 3.42 0.18 9.53
C LEU A 194 2.03 0.46 8.94
N PHE A 195 1.49 -0.45 8.14
CA PHE A 195 0.12 -0.35 7.65
C PHE A 195 -0.91 -0.32 8.78
N GLY A 196 -0.75 -1.15 9.81
CA GLY A 196 -1.61 -1.12 11.00
C GLY A 196 -1.61 0.26 11.67
N LEU A 197 -0.44 0.87 11.86
CA LEU A 197 -0.29 2.22 12.43
C LEU A 197 -0.98 3.29 11.56
N ILE A 198 -0.80 3.21 10.24
CA ILE A 198 -1.47 4.10 9.28
C ILE A 198 -2.99 3.97 9.39
N GLY A 199 -3.50 2.73 9.38
CA GLY A 199 -4.93 2.43 9.46
C GLY A 199 -5.58 3.00 10.72
N VAL A 200 -4.97 2.75 11.89
CA VAL A 200 -5.45 3.29 13.18
C VAL A 200 -5.48 4.81 13.16
N ARG A 201 -4.44 5.45 12.61
CA ARG A 201 -4.37 6.92 12.55
C ARG A 201 -5.47 7.51 11.68
N PHE A 202 -5.69 6.97 10.48
CA PHE A 202 -6.72 7.47 9.58
C PHE A 202 -8.14 7.15 10.09
N ALA A 203 -8.37 5.99 10.70
CA ALA A 203 -9.66 5.62 11.29
C ALA A 203 -10.05 6.57 12.42
N ARG A 204 -9.13 6.90 13.33
CA ARG A 204 -9.36 7.91 14.40
C ARG A 204 -9.72 9.28 13.82
N GLY A 205 -9.03 9.69 12.76
CA GLY A 205 -9.32 10.95 12.06
C GLY A 205 -10.66 10.97 11.32
N ALA A 206 -11.21 9.81 10.95
CA ALA A 206 -12.54 9.69 10.34
C ALA A 206 -13.64 9.77 11.41
N LEU A 207 -13.51 9.02 12.52
CA LEU A 207 -14.49 9.00 13.62
C LEU A 207 -14.66 10.37 14.30
N ARG A 208 -13.58 11.16 14.41
CA ARG A 208 -13.65 12.54 14.96
C ARG A 208 -14.47 13.49 14.08
N ARG A 209 -14.60 13.23 12.77
CA ARG A 209 -15.36 14.10 11.88
C ARG A 209 -16.85 13.81 11.93
N SER A 210 -17.24 12.55 12.08
CA SER A 210 -18.65 12.18 12.23
C SER A 210 -19.24 12.79 13.51
N SER A 211 -18.53 12.73 14.64
CA SER A 211 -19.02 13.29 15.91
C SER A 211 -19.25 14.80 15.91
N VAL A 212 -18.55 15.55 15.06
CA VAL A 212 -18.72 17.02 14.96
C VAL A 212 -19.94 17.39 14.13
N VAL A 213 -20.25 16.61 13.09
CA VAL A 213 -21.42 16.87 12.24
C VAL A 213 -22.71 16.70 13.05
N ASP A 214 -22.77 15.68 13.90
CA ASP A 214 -23.94 15.37 14.73
C ASP A 214 -24.24 16.43 15.81
N GLN A 215 -23.28 17.29 16.18
CA GLN A 215 -23.49 18.38 17.15
C GLN A 215 -23.97 19.69 16.51
N THR A 216 -24.01 19.78 15.18
CA THR A 216 -24.31 21.02 14.44
C THR A 216 -25.61 20.99 13.65
N GLY A 217 -26.31 19.86 13.66
CA GLY A 217 -27.67 19.70 13.11
C GLY A 217 -28.70 19.63 14.21
#